data_AF-A0AAE0KQW7-F1
#
_entry.id   AF-A0AAE0KQW7-F1
#
_cell.length_a   1.000
_cell.length_b   1.000
_cell.length_c   1.000
_cell.angle_alpha   90.00
_cell.angle_beta   90.00
_cell.angle_gamma   90.00
#
_symmetry.space_group_name_H-M   'P 1'
#
loop_
_entity.id
_entity.type
_entity.pdbx_description
1 polymer ?
#
loop_
_entity_poly.entity_id
_entity_poly.type
_entity_poly.pdbx_seq_one_letter_code
_entity_poly.pdbx_strand_id
1 'polypeptide(L)'
;YQPSPFFVLDEVDAALDPTNVEKIADFIVKRSAGKGRHSADAASFQSVVISLKDTFYDKADALIGVCRNPDEGCSATYTFDLGRF
;
A
#
# COMPACT_ATOMS: atom_id res chain seq x y z
N TYR A 1 -4.00 25.41 2.73
CA TYR A 1 -4.07 23.97 3.03
C TYR A 1 -3.17 23.25 2.03
N GLN A 2 -2.12 22.54 2.48
CA GLN A 2 -1.17 21.84 1.62
C GLN A 2 -1.32 20.33 1.87
N PRO A 3 -1.94 19.55 0.96
CA PRO A 3 -2.06 18.11 1.14
C PRO A 3 -0.69 17.43 1.08
N SER A 4 -0.49 16.38 1.88
CA SER A 4 0.76 15.62 1.88
C SER A 4 0.98 14.96 0.50
N PRO A 5 2.22 14.97 -0.03
CA PRO A 5 2.53 14.31 -1.29
C PRO A 5 2.45 12.77 -1.20
N PHE A 6 2.63 12.21 0.01
CA PHE A 6 2.52 10.78 0.26
C PHE A 6 2.03 10.47 1.68
N PHE A 7 1.56 9.23 1.88
CA PHE A 7 1.13 8.71 3.17
C PHE A 7 1.81 7.37 3.45
N VAL A 8 2.17 7.16 4.72
CA VAL A 8 2.69 5.88 5.23
C VAL A 8 1.67 5.36 6.24
N LEU A 9 1.20 4.13 6.05
CA LEU A 9 0.20 3.47 6.89
C LEU A 9 0.79 2.17 7.43
N ASP A 10 0.87 2.06 8.75
CA ASP A 10 1.48 0.91 9.43
C ASP A 10 0.39 -0.01 10.01
N GLU A 11 0.35 -1.27 9.58
CA GLU A 11 -0.55 -2.35 10.05
C GLU A 11 -2.01 -1.92 10.29
N VAL A 12 -2.53 -0.99 9.47
CA VAL A 12 -3.88 -0.42 9.63
C VAL A 12 -4.99 -1.46 9.41
N ASP A 13 -4.64 -2.58 8.79
CA ASP A 13 -5.51 -3.71 8.51
C ASP A 13 -5.58 -4.72 9.65
N ALA A 14 -4.68 -4.68 10.65
CA ALA A 14 -4.60 -5.65 11.74
C ALA A 14 -5.90 -5.74 12.56
N ALA A 15 -6.58 -4.61 12.77
CA ALA A 15 -7.82 -4.52 13.54
C ALA A 15 -9.10 -4.69 12.70
N LEU A 16 -8.98 -4.93 11.38
CA LEU A 16 -10.12 -4.98 10.46
C LEU A 16 -10.50 -6.42 10.09
N ASP A 17 -11.80 -6.67 9.94
CA ASP A 17 -12.33 -7.89 9.33
C ASP A 17 -12.07 -7.89 7.80
N PRO A 18 -12.12 -9.07 7.13
CA PRO A 18 -11.80 -9.18 5.71
C PRO A 18 -12.59 -8.23 4.80
N THR A 19 -13.86 -7.96 5.10
CA THR A 19 -14.69 -7.05 4.28
C THR A 19 -14.19 -5.61 4.38
N ASN A 20 -13.76 -5.20 5.57
CA ASN A 20 -13.21 -3.86 5.77
C ASN A 20 -11.78 -3.73 5.25
N VAL A 21 -10.97 -4.79 5.30
CA VAL A 21 -9.64 -4.87 4.65
C VAL A 21 -9.77 -4.62 3.14
N GLU A 22 -10.72 -5.28 2.47
CA GLU A 22 -10.94 -5.06 1.04
C GLU A 22 -11.33 -3.62 0.73
N LYS A 23 -12.23 -3.02 1.52
CA LYS A 23 -12.67 -1.64 1.34
C LYS A 23 -11.54 -0.62 1.49
N ILE A 24 -10.67 -0.79 2.49
CA ILE A 24 -9.56 0.14 2.71
C ILE A 24 -8.49 -0.01 1.61
N ALA A 25 -8.19 -1.25 1.19
CA ALA A 25 -7.25 -1.50 0.10
C ALA A 25 -7.76 -0.86 -1.21
N ASP A 26 -9.03 -1.07 -1.54
CA ASP A 26 -9.69 -0.45 -2.70
C ASP A 26 -9.66 1.07 -2.66
N PHE A 27 -9.89 1.67 -1.48
CA PHE A 27 -9.88 3.11 -1.31
C PHE A 27 -8.49 3.71 -1.57
N ILE A 28 -7.46 3.08 -1.00
CA ILE A 28 -6.06 3.51 -1.14
C ILE A 28 -5.62 3.41 -2.61
N VAL A 29 -5.88 2.29 -3.27
CA VAL A 29 -5.51 2.07 -4.68
C VAL A 29 -6.19 3.10 -5.59
N LYS A 30 -7.50 3.33 -5.43
CA LYS A 30 -8.25 4.32 -6.24
C LYS A 30 -7.71 5.73 -6.06
N ARG A 31 -7.27 6.07 -4.86
CA ARG A 31 -6.76 7.40 -4.53
C ARG A 31 -5.31 7.61 -4.99
N SER A 32 -4.48 6.56 -4.95
CA SER A 32 -3.12 6.59 -5.47
C SER A 32 -3.04 6.63 -6.99
N ALA A 33 -3.95 5.94 -7.68
CA ALA A 33 -4.01 5.98 -9.15
C ALA A 33 -4.59 7.29 -9.72
N GLY A 34 -5.00 8.25 -8.89
CA GLY A 34 -5.71 9.46 -9.34
C GLY A 34 -7.10 9.17 -9.96
N LYS A 35 -7.63 7.96 -9.79
CA LYS A 35 -8.89 7.47 -10.39
C LYS A 35 -10.11 7.64 -9.47
N GLY A 36 -10.06 8.63 -8.57
CA GLY A 36 -11.20 8.96 -7.70
C GLY A 36 -12.30 9.67 -8.49
N ARG A 37 -13.54 9.14 -8.45
CA ARG A 37 -14.72 9.66 -9.16
C ARG A 37 -15.22 11.05 -8.72
N HIS A 38 -14.46 11.79 -7.92
CA HIS A 38 -14.85 13.11 -7.44
C HIS A 38 -13.70 14.10 -7.59
N SER A 39 -13.89 15.00 -8.56
CA SER A 39 -13.07 16.15 -8.96
C SER A 39 -11.85 15.85 -9.84
N ALA A 40 -11.81 16.53 -10.98
CA ALA A 40 -10.63 16.68 -11.84
C ALA A 40 -9.44 17.36 -11.12
N ASP A 41 -9.65 17.80 -9.87
CA ASP A 41 -8.69 18.47 -8.99
C ASP A 41 -8.21 17.62 -7.80
N ALA A 42 -8.64 16.35 -7.70
CA ALA A 42 -8.22 15.46 -6.62
C ALA A 42 -6.79 14.97 -6.87
N ALA A 43 -5.80 15.77 -6.46
CA ALA A 43 -4.38 15.43 -6.51
C ALA A 43 -4.16 13.97 -6.06
N SER A 44 -3.61 13.14 -6.94
CA SER A 44 -3.15 11.78 -6.64
C SER A 44 -2.06 11.86 -5.57
N PHE A 45 -2.06 10.96 -4.61
CA PHE A 45 -0.98 10.86 -3.62
C PHE A 45 -0.38 9.46 -3.60
N GLN A 46 0.90 9.37 -3.26
CA GLN A 46 1.56 8.08 -3.11
C GLN A 46 1.20 7.45 -1.77
N SER A 47 0.90 6.15 -1.76
CA SER A 47 0.63 5.40 -0.53
C SER A 47 1.70 4.33 -0.33
N VAL A 48 2.26 4.29 0.88
CA VAL A 48 3.13 3.20 1.35
C VAL A 48 2.40 2.52 2.48
N VAL A 49 2.03 1.25 2.30
CA VAL A 49 1.26 0.50 3.31
C VAL A 49 2.09 -0.70 3.76
N ILE A 50 2.19 -0.86 5.08
CA ILE A 50 2.77 -2.04 5.72
C ILE A 50 1.58 -2.92 6.13
N SER A 51 1.53 -4.12 5.57
CA SER A 51 0.45 -5.09 5.81
C SER A 51 1.00 -6.51 5.75
N LEU A 52 0.41 -7.38 6.56
CA LEU A 52 0.67 -8.83 6.56
C LEU A 52 -0.44 -9.63 5.85
N LYS A 53 -1.47 -8.97 5.32
CA LYS A 53 -2.63 -9.62 4.68
C LYS A 53 -2.48 -9.66 3.15
N ASP A 54 -2.56 -10.86 2.60
CA ASP A 54 -2.53 -11.13 1.16
C ASP A 54 -3.58 -10.35 0.37
N THR A 55 -4.81 -10.35 0.85
CA THR A 55 -5.97 -9.61 0.31
C THR A 55 -5.80 -8.08 0.25
N PHE A 56 -4.75 -7.55 0.87
CA PHE A 56 -4.40 -6.14 0.81
C PHE A 56 -3.26 -5.92 -0.19
N TYR A 57 -2.13 -6.60 0.02
CA TYR A 57 -0.92 -6.32 -0.75
C TYR A 57 -0.99 -6.87 -2.18
N ASP A 58 -1.91 -7.79 -2.49
CA ASP A 58 -2.18 -8.26 -3.86
C ASP A 58 -2.72 -7.16 -4.80
N LYS A 59 -3.31 -6.09 -4.25
CA LYS A 59 -3.83 -4.94 -5.02
C LYS A 59 -2.80 -3.82 -5.22
N ALA A 60 -1.58 -3.96 -4.70
CA ALA A 60 -0.55 -2.94 -4.80
C ALA A 60 0.06 -2.86 -6.21
N ASP A 61 0.63 -1.71 -6.57
CA ASP A 61 1.38 -1.56 -7.83
C ASP A 61 2.73 -2.30 -7.76
N ALA A 62 3.36 -2.33 -6.58
CA ALA A 62 4.61 -3.01 -6.32
C ALA A 62 4.72 -3.43 -4.84
N LEU A 63 5.50 -4.46 -4.56
CA LEU A 63 5.80 -4.96 -3.23
C LEU A 63 7.24 -4.67 -2.84
N ILE A 64 7.42 -4.32 -1.57
CA ILE A 64 8.73 -4.23 -0.93
C ILE A 64 8.73 -5.29 0.19
N GLY A 65 9.29 -6.45 -0.09
CA GLY A 65 9.44 -7.53 0.87
C GLY A 65 10.65 -7.28 1.78
N VAL A 66 10.45 -7.31 3.09
CA VAL A 66 11.52 -7.17 4.08
C VAL A 66 11.66 -8.48 4.84
N CYS A 67 12.86 -9.04 4.91
CA CYS A 67 13.14 -10.23 5.71
C CYS A 67 14.45 -10.08 6.50
N ARG A 68 14.65 -10.94 7.50
CA ARG A 68 15.91 -10.97 8.26
C ARG A 68 16.98 -11.70 7.45
N ASN A 69 18.15 -11.09 7.28
CA ASN A 69 19.36 -11.74 6.82
C ASN A 69 20.08 -12.38 8.02
N PRO A 70 20.05 -13.72 8.18
CA PRO A 70 20.67 -14.38 9.32
C PRO A 70 22.19 -14.32 9.29
N ASP A 71 22.80 -14.22 8.10
CA ASP A 71 24.26 -14.24 7.93
C ASP A 71 24.89 -12.89 8.29
N GLU A 72 24.20 -11.79 7.99
CA GLU A 72 24.69 -10.42 8.24
C GLU A 72 24.09 -9.78 9.51
N GLY A 73 23.11 -10.42 10.14
CA GLY A 73 22.43 -9.87 11.32
C GLY A 73 21.61 -8.61 11.04
N CYS A 74 21.28 -8.34 9.78
CA CYS A 74 20.56 -7.14 9.32
C CYS A 74 19.23 -7.51 8.62
N SER A 75 18.50 -6.52 8.12
CA SER A 75 17.34 -6.74 7.26
C SER A 75 17.76 -6.72 5.79
N ALA A 76 17.19 -7.61 4.98
CA ALA A 76 17.28 -7.61 3.52
C ALA A 76 15.94 -7.17 2.91
N THR A 77 16.02 -6.48 1.76
CA THR A 77 14.87 -5.92 1.06
C THR A 77 14.81 -6.45 -0.37
N TYR A 78 13.62 -6.84 -0.81
CA TYR A 78 13.33 -7.32 -2.16
C TYR A 78 12.20 -6.50 -2.76
N THR A 79 12.30 -6.18 -4.05
CA THR A 79 11.25 -5.47 -4.78
C THR A 79 10.59 -6.38 -5.79
N PHE A 80 9.27 -6.28 -5.91
CA PHE A 80 8.49 -7.02 -6.89
C PHE A 80 7.48 -6.10 -7.55
N ASP A 81 7.51 -6.02 -8.87
CA ASP A 81 6.61 -5.19 -9.67
C ASP A 81 5.36 -6.01 -10.03
N LEU A 82 4.21 -5.64 -9.44
CA LEU A 82 2.95 -6.33 -9.65
C LEU A 82 2.22 -5.85 -10.92
N GLY A 83 2.52 -4.64 -11.42
CA GLY A 83 1.89 -4.11 -12.64
C GLY A 83 2.24 -4.86 -13.93
N ARG A 84 3.12 -5.87 -13.83
CA ARG A 84 3.52 -6.75 -14.94
C ARG A 84 2.69 -8.03 -15.06
N PHE A 85 1.73 -8.23 -14.16
CA PHE A 85 0.86 -9.42 -14.08
C PHE A 85 -0.62 -9.00 -14.07
#